data_AF-A0A9D7FYV1-F1
#
_entry.id   AF-A0A9D7FYV1-F1
#
_cell.length_a   1.000
_cell.length_b   1.000
_cell.length_c   1.000
_cell.angle_alpha   90.00
_cell.angle_beta   90.00
_cell.angle_gamma   90.00
#
_symmetry.space_group_name_H-M   'P 1'
#
loop_
_entity.id
_entity.type
_entity.pdbx_description
1 polymer ?
#
loop_
_entity_poly.entity_id
_entity_poly.type
_entity_poly.pdbx_seq_one_letter_code
_entity_poly.pdbx_strand_id
1 'polypeptide(L)'
;MGSRHRPRRLISLHGHQGPVHCLAYSPRHRYSITGADDNSVRIWPAYPWDNSLNAEDGAESLAAQIENYKNTFYKQFEKLENPESPEEEAVDIPDPILEQALRQQAGKKSGPLTKKDLGEVRYLNLAEATLNLNGIQYCSMLNHIRIDTKEIKNISLLHQLPSLRFLYLFSRDSQLRSFGEGFSHLLALILTDFAGFKMNALEGMNRLQHLSINGSGIEDISPIAELGYLESLTLIKNRIHDLTPLRDLSRLRHLNLAENRITDLSALKGLTCLTALRISLNQVSNPLPLMVLSNLNELDLSGNPVNDLKFASRLKRLHQLDIRHTPAAGQVEEIEKLRRNGIRVITGP
;
A
#
# COMPACT_ATOMS: atom_id res chain seq x y z
N MET A 1 -0.22 -65.07 38.40
CA MET A 1 0.01 -64.30 37.14
C MET A 1 -0.40 -62.86 37.41
N GLY A 2 0.45 -61.91 37.01
CA GLY A 2 0.64 -60.62 37.67
C GLY A 2 -0.52 -59.62 37.62
N SER A 3 -0.71 -58.91 38.74
CA SER A 3 -1.57 -57.74 38.82
C SER A 3 -1.06 -56.65 37.89
N ARG A 4 -1.90 -56.21 36.95
CA ARG A 4 -1.59 -55.04 36.11
C ARG A 4 -1.56 -53.81 37.02
N HIS A 5 -0.38 -53.27 37.29
CA HIS A 5 -0.22 -51.94 37.88
C HIS A 5 -0.90 -50.92 36.96
N ARG A 6 -2.10 -50.47 37.33
CA ARG A 6 -2.65 -49.24 36.77
C ARG A 6 -1.78 -48.09 37.28
N PRO A 7 -1.27 -47.21 36.40
CA PRO A 7 -0.54 -46.03 36.86
C PRO A 7 -1.42 -45.23 37.82
N ARG A 8 -0.86 -44.86 38.96
CA ARG A 8 -1.56 -44.03 39.95
C ARG A 8 -1.71 -42.62 39.36
N ARG A 9 -2.95 -42.14 39.26
CA ARG A 9 -3.24 -40.76 38.85
C ARG A 9 -2.71 -39.82 39.93
N LEU A 10 -1.63 -39.09 39.63
CA LEU A 10 -0.97 -38.19 40.58
C LEU A 10 -1.64 -36.81 40.62
N ILE A 11 -2.03 -36.26 39.47
CA ILE A 11 -2.67 -34.95 39.36
C ILE A 11 -3.65 -34.92 38.19
N SER A 12 -4.62 -34.01 38.28
CA SER A 12 -5.59 -33.72 37.22
C SER A 12 -5.55 -32.24 36.92
N LEU A 13 -5.25 -31.91 35.66
CA LEU A 13 -5.24 -30.54 35.18
C LEU A 13 -6.60 -30.26 34.54
N HIS A 14 -7.31 -29.25 35.04
CA HIS A 14 -8.65 -28.88 34.56
C HIS A 14 -8.57 -27.52 33.88
N GLY A 15 -9.24 -27.37 32.73
CA GLY A 15 -9.29 -26.09 32.02
C GLY A 15 -9.86 -26.19 30.62
N HIS A 16 -9.55 -27.26 29.88
CA HIS A 16 -10.19 -27.48 28.58
C HIS A 16 -11.68 -27.81 28.73
N GLN A 17 -12.49 -27.27 27.82
CA GLN A 17 -13.94 -27.51 27.72
C GLN A 17 -14.29 -28.57 26.66
N GLY A 18 -13.27 -29.20 26.06
CA GLY A 18 -13.42 -30.27 25.07
C GLY A 18 -12.30 -31.31 25.19
N PRO A 19 -12.39 -32.43 24.44
CA PRO A 19 -11.35 -33.45 24.41
C PRO A 19 -9.98 -32.89 24.02
N VAL A 20 -8.94 -33.33 24.73
CA VAL A 20 -7.54 -32.96 24.47
C VAL A 20 -6.95 -33.94 23.46
N HIS A 21 -6.42 -33.43 22.35
CA HIS A 21 -5.91 -34.26 21.25
C HIS A 21 -4.39 -34.27 21.14
N CYS A 22 -3.72 -33.24 21.66
CA CYS A 22 -2.28 -33.15 21.59
C CYS A 22 -1.66 -32.67 22.90
N LEU A 23 -0.44 -33.14 23.17
CA LEU A 23 0.38 -32.79 24.32
C LEU A 23 1.84 -32.69 23.86
N ALA A 24 2.53 -31.60 24.21
CA ALA A 24 3.95 -31.42 23.99
C ALA A 24 4.63 -30.93 25.27
N TYR A 25 5.91 -31.26 25.48
CA TYR A 25 6.70 -30.78 26.62
C TYR A 25 7.81 -29.85 26.13
N SER A 26 8.10 -28.80 26.90
CA SER A 26 9.23 -27.92 26.63
C SER A 26 10.58 -28.64 26.84
N PRO A 27 11.66 -28.24 26.14
CA PRO A 27 12.95 -28.94 26.15
C PRO A 27 13.63 -29.11 27.53
N ARG A 28 13.17 -28.38 28.56
CA ARG A 28 13.66 -28.49 29.94
C ARG A 28 12.60 -28.99 30.93
N HIS A 29 11.51 -29.61 30.43
CA HIS A 29 10.39 -30.10 31.23
C HIS A 29 9.81 -29.06 32.20
N ARG A 30 9.90 -27.77 31.87
CA ARG A 30 9.34 -26.69 32.69
C ARG A 30 7.86 -26.45 32.41
N TYR A 31 7.42 -26.86 31.23
CA TYR A 31 6.07 -26.65 30.74
C TYR A 31 5.63 -27.84 29.89
N SER A 32 4.33 -28.08 29.90
CA SER A 32 3.63 -28.86 28.89
C SER A 32 2.57 -28.01 28.20
N ILE A 33 2.26 -28.31 26.96
CA ILE A 33 1.28 -27.58 26.15
C ILE A 33 0.25 -28.58 25.65
N THR A 34 -1.04 -28.28 25.81
CA THR A 34 -2.13 -29.10 25.29
C THR A 34 -3.00 -28.31 24.31
N GLY A 35 -3.49 -28.98 23.28
CA GLY A 35 -4.52 -28.47 22.37
C GLY A 35 -5.78 -29.32 22.42
N ALA A 36 -6.94 -28.67 22.35
CA ALA A 36 -8.25 -29.32 22.48
C ALA A 36 -9.30 -28.75 21.51
N ASP A 37 -10.45 -29.43 21.43
CA ASP A 37 -11.59 -29.05 20.57
C ASP A 37 -12.29 -27.75 20.99
N ASP A 38 -11.93 -27.17 22.14
CA ASP A 38 -12.46 -25.87 22.59
C ASP A 38 -11.77 -24.67 21.91
N ASN A 39 -11.07 -24.91 20.79
CA ASN A 39 -10.25 -23.95 20.06
C ASN A 39 -9.18 -23.26 20.91
N SER A 40 -8.75 -23.88 22.01
CA SER A 40 -7.71 -23.33 22.88
C SER A 40 -6.44 -24.18 22.90
N VAL A 41 -5.32 -23.50 23.08
CA VAL A 41 -4.04 -24.10 23.46
C VAL A 41 -3.73 -23.65 24.87
N ARG A 42 -3.44 -24.58 25.78
CA ARG A 42 -3.14 -24.29 27.19
C ARG A 42 -1.73 -24.70 27.54
N ILE A 43 -1.09 -23.87 28.36
CA ILE A 43 0.26 -24.12 28.86
C ILE A 43 0.14 -24.47 30.34
N TRP A 44 0.74 -25.59 30.72
CA TRP A 44 0.78 -26.07 32.09
C TRP A 44 2.23 -26.07 32.59
N PRO A 45 2.51 -25.61 33.81
CA PRO A 45 3.80 -25.85 34.42
C PRO A 45 4.00 -27.36 34.57
N ALA A 46 5.15 -27.85 34.11
CA ALA A 46 5.58 -29.21 34.39
C ALA A 46 6.45 -29.15 35.64
N TYR A 47 5.95 -29.76 36.72
CA TYR A 47 6.63 -29.75 38.02
C TYR A 47 7.96 -30.50 37.90
N PRO A 48 9.11 -29.89 38.25
CA PRO A 48 10.35 -30.63 38.37
C PRO A 48 10.18 -31.68 39.47
N TRP A 49 10.47 -32.94 39.16
CA TRP A 49 10.69 -33.95 40.18
C TRP A 49 12.05 -33.63 40.80
N ASP A 50 12.07 -33.05 41.99
CA ASP A 50 13.29 -33.03 42.79
C ASP A 50 13.42 -34.40 43.49
N ASN A 51 14.45 -35.15 43.13
CA ASN A 51 14.78 -36.45 43.73
C ASN A 51 15.45 -36.30 45.12
N SER A 52 15.53 -35.10 45.69
CA SER A 52 16.18 -34.85 46.99
C SER A 52 15.36 -35.26 48.22
N LEU A 53 14.12 -35.73 48.07
CA LEU A 53 13.25 -36.08 49.20
C LEU A 53 13.09 -37.60 49.32
N ASN A 54 13.65 -38.13 50.40
CA ASN A 54 13.54 -39.52 50.82
C ASN A 54 12.07 -39.96 50.88
N ALA A 55 11.82 -41.21 50.48
CA ALA A 55 10.51 -41.84 50.37
C ALA A 55 9.78 -42.10 51.72
N GLU A 56 10.14 -41.40 52.80
CA GLU A 56 9.56 -41.59 54.13
C GLU A 56 8.55 -40.51 54.53
N ASP A 57 8.55 -39.34 53.89
CA ASP A 57 7.56 -38.29 54.17
C ASP A 57 6.36 -38.41 53.22
N GLY A 58 5.23 -38.81 53.78
CA GLY A 58 4.02 -39.24 53.07
C GLY A 58 3.40 -38.21 52.11
N ALA A 59 2.43 -38.70 51.32
CA ALA A 59 1.75 -37.99 50.23
C ALA A 59 1.17 -36.61 50.58
N GLU A 60 0.95 -36.30 51.86
CA GLU A 60 0.49 -35.00 52.34
C GLU A 60 1.57 -33.90 52.19
N SER A 61 2.86 -34.25 52.32
CA SER A 61 4.00 -33.33 52.14
C SER A 61 4.11 -32.86 50.69
N LEU A 62 3.96 -33.79 49.74
CA LEU A 62 4.00 -33.49 48.31
C LEU A 62 2.80 -32.65 47.85
N ALA A 63 1.60 -32.95 48.35
CA ALA A 63 0.40 -32.18 48.03
C ALA A 63 0.49 -30.74 48.54
N ALA A 64 0.99 -30.54 49.77
CA ALA A 64 1.19 -29.20 50.34
C ALA A 64 2.25 -28.39 49.58
N GLN A 65 3.33 -29.03 49.12
CA GLN A 65 4.36 -28.36 48.30
C GLN A 65 3.84 -27.99 46.91
N ILE A 66 3.05 -28.86 46.28
CA ILE A 66 2.36 -28.56 45.02
C ILE A 66 1.41 -27.38 45.20
N GLU A 67 0.65 -27.34 46.29
CA GLU A 67 -0.30 -26.27 46.58
C GLU A 67 0.41 -24.94 46.89
N ASN A 68 1.54 -24.97 47.58
CA ASN A 68 2.35 -23.79 47.86
C ASN A 68 3.02 -23.25 46.58
N TYR A 69 3.51 -24.15 45.70
CA TYR A 69 4.04 -23.78 44.38
C TYR A 69 2.94 -23.21 43.49
N LYS A 70 1.75 -23.84 43.46
CA LYS A 70 0.55 -23.29 42.79
C LYS A 70 0.25 -21.89 43.30
N ASN A 71 0.12 -21.67 44.60
CA ASN A 71 -0.22 -20.36 45.16
C ASN A 71 0.83 -19.29 44.85
N THR A 72 2.12 -19.64 44.87
CA THR A 72 3.19 -18.71 44.53
C THR A 72 3.21 -18.40 43.03
N PHE A 73 3.02 -19.43 42.20
CA PHE A 73 2.98 -19.32 40.74
C PHE A 73 1.72 -18.60 40.24
N TYR A 74 0.55 -18.92 40.78
CA TYR A 74 -0.72 -18.24 40.48
C TYR A 74 -0.72 -16.80 40.97
N LYS A 75 -0.05 -16.45 42.08
CA LYS A 75 0.15 -15.03 42.44
C LYS A 75 1.07 -14.28 41.47
N GLN A 76 2.05 -14.95 40.85
CA GLN A 76 2.84 -14.37 39.77
C GLN A 76 2.05 -14.29 38.46
N PHE A 77 1.16 -15.25 38.21
CA PHE A 77 0.30 -15.31 37.02
C PHE A 77 -0.94 -14.40 37.10
N GLU A 78 -1.57 -14.18 38.25
CA GLU A 78 -2.63 -13.17 38.45
C GLU A 78 -2.09 -11.76 38.19
N LYS A 79 -0.80 -11.53 38.48
CA LYS A 79 -0.09 -10.31 38.08
C LYS A 79 0.16 -10.21 36.56
N LEU A 80 0.05 -11.31 35.82
CA LEU A 80 0.20 -11.43 34.36
C LEU A 80 -1.15 -11.62 33.62
N GLU A 81 -2.21 -12.05 34.31
CA GLU A 81 -3.57 -12.22 33.77
C GLU A 81 -4.38 -10.93 33.83
N ASN A 82 -3.83 -9.86 34.43
CA ASN A 82 -4.45 -8.53 34.39
C ASN A 82 -3.47 -7.35 34.21
N PRO A 83 -2.57 -7.35 33.22
CA PRO A 83 -2.35 -6.15 32.45
C PRO A 83 -3.54 -6.05 31.47
N GLU A 84 -4.29 -4.96 31.47
CA GLU A 84 -5.04 -4.60 30.26
C GLU A 84 -4.06 -4.81 29.09
N SER A 85 -4.40 -5.71 28.16
CA SER A 85 -3.44 -6.08 27.13
C SER A 85 -2.98 -4.79 26.44
N PRO A 86 -1.72 -4.68 25.98
CA PRO A 86 -1.25 -3.45 25.31
C PRO A 86 -2.12 -3.06 24.11
N GLU A 87 -2.94 -4.00 23.61
CA GLU A 87 -3.91 -3.86 22.52
C GLU A 87 -5.26 -3.26 22.94
N GLU A 88 -5.61 -3.29 24.23
CA GLU A 88 -6.82 -2.70 24.82
C GLU A 88 -6.60 -1.27 25.33
N GLU A 89 -5.34 -0.81 25.39
CA GLU A 89 -4.98 0.55 25.75
C GLU A 89 -5.58 1.56 24.74
N ALA A 90 -6.22 2.60 25.27
CA ALA A 90 -6.78 3.69 24.48
C ALA A 90 -5.67 4.47 23.75
N VAL A 91 -5.87 4.69 22.45
CA VAL A 91 -4.96 5.46 21.61
C VAL A 91 -5.43 6.92 21.59
N ASP A 92 -4.52 7.83 21.91
CA ASP A 92 -4.75 9.27 21.75
C ASP A 92 -4.70 9.67 20.26
N ILE A 93 -5.81 10.19 19.76
CA ILE A 93 -5.98 10.67 18.39
C ILE A 93 -6.51 12.11 18.50
N PRO A 94 -5.62 13.12 18.59
CA PRO A 94 -6.02 14.50 18.88
C PRO A 94 -6.75 15.16 17.71
N ASP A 95 -6.63 14.61 16.51
CA ASP A 95 -7.28 15.12 15.30
C ASP A 95 -8.69 14.55 15.17
N PRO A 96 -9.75 15.37 15.27
CA PRO A 96 -11.12 14.87 15.24
C PRO A 96 -11.51 14.26 13.89
N ILE A 97 -10.89 14.69 12.79
CA ILE A 97 -11.17 14.15 11.45
C ILE A 97 -10.55 12.76 11.33
N LEU A 98 -9.29 12.61 11.77
CA LEU A 98 -8.65 11.31 11.81
C LEU A 98 -9.37 10.36 12.74
N GLU A 99 -9.74 10.81 13.95
CA GLU A 99 -10.49 10.02 14.93
C GLU A 99 -11.80 9.51 14.33
N GLN A 100 -12.59 10.40 13.74
CA GLN A 100 -13.87 10.05 13.14
C GLN A 100 -13.70 9.06 11.98
N ALA A 101 -12.70 9.27 11.12
CA ALA A 101 -12.41 8.39 10.01
C ALA A 101 -11.98 6.99 10.48
N LEU A 102 -11.07 6.92 11.45
CA LEU A 102 -10.63 5.66 12.06
C LEU A 102 -11.80 4.93 12.73
N ARG A 103 -12.63 5.67 13.46
CA ARG A 103 -13.82 5.15 14.13
C ARG A 103 -14.80 4.52 13.14
N GLN A 104 -15.04 5.20 12.02
CA GLN A 104 -15.91 4.70 10.96
C GLN A 104 -15.35 3.40 10.37
N GLN A 105 -14.05 3.34 10.12
CA GLN A 105 -13.41 2.16 9.53
C GLN A 105 -13.31 0.98 10.50
N ALA A 106 -13.11 1.25 11.79
CA ALA A 106 -13.13 0.24 12.84
C ALA A 106 -14.56 -0.22 13.22
N GLY A 107 -15.62 0.43 12.71
CA GLY A 107 -17.01 0.11 13.05
C GLY A 107 -17.40 0.43 14.49
N LYS A 108 -16.63 1.28 15.19
CA LYS A 108 -16.76 1.47 16.65
C LYS A 108 -17.52 2.73 17.01
N LYS A 109 -18.84 2.67 17.22
CA LYS A 109 -19.66 3.89 17.42
C LYS A 109 -19.34 4.73 18.66
N SER A 110 -18.80 4.14 19.73
CA SER A 110 -18.52 4.82 20.99
C SER A 110 -17.37 4.15 21.75
N GLY A 111 -16.90 4.80 22.82
CA GLY A 111 -15.77 4.31 23.63
C GLY A 111 -14.39 4.61 23.01
N PRO A 112 -13.31 4.31 23.75
CA PRO A 112 -11.94 4.59 23.30
C PRO A 112 -11.59 3.73 22.08
N LEU A 113 -10.85 4.29 21.12
CA LEU A 113 -10.21 3.49 20.07
C LEU A 113 -8.94 2.87 20.64
N THR A 114 -8.77 1.56 20.47
CA THR A 114 -7.61 0.82 20.96
C THR A 114 -6.69 0.40 19.82
N LYS A 115 -5.46 -0.05 20.11
CA LYS A 115 -4.53 -0.51 19.06
C LYS A 115 -5.12 -1.66 18.23
N LYS A 116 -5.93 -2.53 18.86
CA LYS A 116 -6.66 -3.61 18.17
C LYS A 116 -7.64 -3.06 17.14
N ASP A 117 -8.45 -2.07 17.52
CA ASP A 117 -9.43 -1.45 16.62
C ASP A 117 -8.73 -0.85 15.39
N LEU A 118 -7.59 -0.18 15.61
CA LEU A 118 -6.83 0.48 14.55
C LEU A 118 -6.07 -0.49 13.66
N GLY A 119 -5.61 -1.62 14.22
CA GLY A 119 -4.81 -2.62 13.51
C GLY A 119 -5.52 -3.24 12.30
N GLU A 120 -6.86 -3.26 12.29
CA GLU A 120 -7.66 -3.81 11.20
C GLU A 120 -8.00 -2.80 10.09
N VAL A 121 -7.74 -1.51 10.30
CA VAL A 121 -8.06 -0.46 9.33
C VAL A 121 -7.20 -0.60 8.07
N ARG A 122 -7.85 -0.71 6.91
CA ARG A 122 -7.17 -0.92 5.60
C ARG A 122 -7.22 0.26 4.65
N TYR A 123 -8.21 1.13 4.82
CA TYR A 123 -8.48 2.27 3.96
C TYR A 123 -8.81 3.49 4.81
N LEU A 124 -8.27 4.66 4.46
CA LEU A 124 -8.66 5.93 5.05
C LEU A 124 -8.85 7.00 3.98
N ASN A 125 -9.84 7.85 4.20
CA ASN A 125 -10.08 9.07 3.42
C ASN A 125 -10.25 10.22 4.40
N LEU A 126 -9.32 11.16 4.37
CA LEU A 126 -9.27 12.31 5.26
C LEU A 126 -9.52 13.57 4.43
N ALA A 127 -10.49 14.39 4.83
CA ALA A 127 -10.75 15.70 4.23
C ALA A 127 -10.73 16.79 5.32
N GLU A 128 -10.05 17.93 5.08
CA GLU A 128 -10.06 19.20 5.88
C GLU A 128 -8.75 19.65 6.58
N ALA A 129 -8.82 20.81 7.28
CA ALA A 129 -7.82 21.90 7.29
C ALA A 129 -6.66 21.81 8.30
N THR A 130 -6.64 20.82 9.17
CA THR A 130 -5.48 20.53 10.03
C THR A 130 -5.27 19.04 9.99
N LEU A 131 -4.12 18.58 9.48
CA LEU A 131 -3.82 17.17 9.40
C LEU A 131 -2.80 16.82 10.48
N ASN A 132 -3.28 16.46 11.66
CA ASN A 132 -2.44 15.80 12.65
C ASN A 132 -2.63 14.29 12.53
N LEU A 133 -1.59 13.61 12.04
CA LEU A 133 -1.62 12.17 11.80
C LEU A 133 -1.32 11.32 13.04
N ASN A 134 -1.18 11.92 14.23
CA ASN A 134 -0.92 11.18 15.46
C ASN A 134 -2.00 10.11 15.72
N GLY A 135 -1.55 8.89 15.99
CA GLY A 135 -2.41 7.72 16.15
C GLY A 135 -2.41 6.82 14.90
N ILE A 136 -2.05 7.34 13.72
CA ILE A 136 -2.05 6.55 12.49
C ILE A 136 -1.00 5.43 12.50
N GLN A 137 0.08 5.57 13.28
CA GLN A 137 1.15 4.57 13.37
C GLN A 137 0.67 3.19 13.84
N TYR A 138 -0.51 3.12 14.48
CA TYR A 138 -1.12 1.86 14.92
C TYR A 138 -1.94 1.16 13.83
N CYS A 139 -2.15 1.78 12.67
CA CYS A 139 -2.90 1.22 11.55
C CYS A 139 -2.00 0.29 10.70
N SER A 140 -1.57 -0.83 11.28
CA SER A 140 -0.57 -1.74 10.68
C SER A 140 -1.00 -2.37 9.35
N MET A 141 -2.32 -2.52 9.13
CA MET A 141 -2.90 -3.04 7.88
C MET A 141 -3.31 -1.94 6.89
N LEU A 142 -3.06 -0.66 7.19
CA LEU A 142 -3.46 0.44 6.31
C LEU A 142 -2.73 0.33 4.98
N ASN A 143 -3.48 0.08 3.92
CA ASN A 143 -2.95 -0.14 2.57
C ASN A 143 -3.18 1.05 1.65
N HIS A 144 -4.27 1.78 1.87
CA HIS A 144 -4.68 2.91 1.06
C HIS A 144 -5.00 4.09 1.96
N ILE A 145 -4.42 5.26 1.65
CA ILE A 145 -4.81 6.51 2.28
C ILE A 145 -4.99 7.60 1.24
N ARG A 146 -6.12 8.30 1.34
CA ARG A 146 -6.39 9.55 0.66
C ARG A 146 -6.42 10.67 1.68
N ILE A 147 -5.70 11.74 1.40
CA ILE A 147 -5.65 12.95 2.21
C ILE A 147 -5.95 14.14 1.31
N ASP A 148 -7.01 14.86 1.65
CA ASP A 148 -7.50 16.04 0.94
C ASP A 148 -7.56 17.21 1.93
N THR A 149 -6.53 18.04 1.93
CA THR A 149 -6.43 19.12 2.92
C THR A 149 -5.98 20.42 2.28
N LYS A 150 -6.24 21.54 2.96
CA LYS A 150 -5.77 22.85 2.49
C LYS A 150 -4.24 22.86 2.39
N GLU A 151 -3.56 22.30 3.38
CA GLU A 151 -2.11 22.35 3.51
C GLU A 151 -1.56 21.02 4.03
N ILE A 152 -0.59 20.44 3.32
CA ILE A 152 0.18 19.29 3.79
C ILE A 152 1.59 19.77 4.14
N LYS A 153 1.93 19.74 5.43
CA LYS A 153 3.27 20.08 5.93
C LYS A 153 4.12 18.84 6.15
N ASN A 154 3.53 17.81 6.72
CA ASN A 154 4.26 16.64 7.19
C ASN A 154 3.40 15.38 7.03
N ILE A 155 4.03 14.32 6.53
CA ILE A 155 3.47 12.97 6.34
C ILE A 155 4.43 11.90 6.86
N SER A 156 5.40 12.25 7.69
CA SER A 156 6.46 11.34 8.15
C SER A 156 5.88 10.11 8.83
N LEU A 157 4.80 10.24 9.61
CA LEU A 157 4.16 9.08 10.24
C LEU A 157 3.68 8.01 9.25
N LEU A 158 3.43 8.36 7.98
CA LEU A 158 3.01 7.41 6.96
C LEU A 158 4.15 6.50 6.47
N HIS A 159 5.42 6.94 6.55
CA HIS A 159 6.54 6.15 6.04
C HIS A 159 6.79 4.88 6.86
N GLN A 160 6.27 4.84 8.09
CA GLN A 160 6.44 3.72 9.03
C GLN A 160 5.40 2.61 8.82
N LEU A 161 4.38 2.85 7.99
CA LEU A 161 3.27 1.94 7.80
C LEU A 161 3.67 0.80 6.85
N PRO A 162 3.84 -0.45 7.35
CA PRO A 162 4.44 -1.53 6.57
C PRO A 162 3.56 -2.00 5.40
N SER A 163 2.24 -1.80 5.52
CA SER A 163 1.24 -2.26 4.56
C SER A 163 0.84 -1.19 3.55
N LEU A 164 1.29 0.06 3.70
CA LEU A 164 0.87 1.17 2.85
C LEU A 164 1.34 0.92 1.41
N ARG A 165 0.45 1.02 0.42
CA ARG A 165 0.82 0.81 -0.99
C ARG A 165 0.32 1.93 -1.87
N PHE A 166 -0.80 2.55 -1.50
CA PHE A 166 -1.44 3.60 -2.29
C PHE A 166 -1.58 4.87 -1.46
N LEU A 167 -0.91 5.93 -1.92
CA LEU A 167 -0.88 7.23 -1.26
C LEU A 167 -1.44 8.28 -2.22
N TYR A 168 -2.58 8.87 -1.84
CA TYR A 168 -3.23 9.96 -2.59
C TYR A 168 -3.19 11.21 -1.74
N LEU A 169 -2.50 12.24 -2.21
CA LEU A 169 -2.42 13.52 -1.55
C LEU A 169 -3.00 14.59 -2.47
N PHE A 170 -3.97 15.32 -1.98
CA PHE A 170 -4.54 16.49 -2.62
C PHE A 170 -4.35 17.67 -1.67
N SER A 171 -3.69 18.72 -2.16
CA SER A 171 -3.51 19.92 -1.35
C SER A 171 -3.43 21.17 -2.20
N ARG A 172 -4.25 22.17 -1.87
CA ARG A 172 -4.32 23.44 -2.62
C ARG A 172 -3.13 24.37 -2.37
N ASP A 173 -2.43 24.19 -1.25
CA ASP A 173 -1.25 24.97 -0.87
C ASP A 173 -0.23 24.06 -0.17
N SER A 174 0.26 23.04 -0.87
CA SER A 174 1.21 22.11 -0.28
C SER A 174 2.57 22.77 -0.04
N GLN A 175 3.04 22.70 1.21
CA GLN A 175 4.41 23.05 1.58
C GLN A 175 5.33 21.82 1.59
N LEU A 176 4.83 20.64 1.22
CA LEU A 176 5.62 19.42 1.16
C LEU A 176 6.62 19.50 0.00
N ARG A 177 7.90 19.67 0.33
CA ARG A 177 9.01 19.71 -0.63
C ARG A 177 9.72 18.36 -0.79
N SER A 178 9.56 17.46 0.18
CA SER A 178 10.19 16.13 0.19
C SER A 178 9.33 15.13 0.97
N PHE A 179 9.42 13.85 0.59
CA PHE A 179 8.84 12.73 1.33
C PHE A 179 9.78 12.20 2.43
N GLY A 180 11.07 12.55 2.38
CA GLY A 180 12.10 11.88 3.18
C GLY A 180 12.35 10.44 2.73
N GLU A 181 12.94 9.63 3.61
CA GLU A 181 13.18 8.20 3.37
C GLU A 181 11.97 7.34 3.77
N GLY A 182 11.90 6.10 3.28
CA GLY A 182 11.00 5.07 3.82
C GLY A 182 9.78 4.70 2.95
N PHE A 183 9.55 5.37 1.82
CA PHE A 183 8.44 5.05 0.90
C PHE A 183 8.80 4.08 -0.25
N SER A 184 9.91 3.36 -0.13
CA SER A 184 10.40 2.41 -1.16
C SER A 184 9.43 1.26 -1.46
N HIS A 185 8.44 1.05 -0.61
CA HIS A 185 7.45 -0.02 -0.70
C HIS A 185 6.13 0.43 -1.35
N LEU A 186 5.95 1.72 -1.67
CA LEU A 186 4.76 2.22 -2.35
C LEU A 186 4.64 1.65 -3.78
N LEU A 187 3.39 1.41 -4.19
CA LEU A 187 3.03 1.00 -5.55
C LEU A 187 2.38 2.15 -6.32
N ALA A 188 1.66 3.03 -5.64
CA ALA A 188 1.00 4.17 -6.25
C ALA A 188 1.16 5.45 -5.44
N LEU A 189 1.53 6.53 -6.13
CA LEU A 189 1.61 7.88 -5.59
C LEU A 189 0.84 8.84 -6.50
N ILE A 190 -0.16 9.50 -5.95
CA ILE A 190 -0.98 10.48 -6.65
C ILE A 190 -0.90 11.80 -5.91
N LEU A 191 -0.37 12.82 -6.57
CA LEU A 191 -0.23 14.18 -6.09
C LEU A 191 -1.00 15.13 -7.03
N THR A 192 -1.85 15.95 -6.43
CA THR A 192 -2.59 16.99 -7.15
C THR A 192 -2.42 18.32 -6.43
N ASP A 193 -2.10 19.36 -7.19
CA ASP A 193 -1.89 20.74 -6.74
C ASP A 193 -0.63 20.94 -5.84
N PHE A 194 0.42 20.13 -6.07
CA PHE A 194 1.70 20.25 -5.38
C PHE A 194 2.66 21.24 -6.09
N ALA A 195 2.30 22.52 -6.11
CA ALA A 195 3.14 23.55 -6.73
C ALA A 195 4.57 23.55 -6.19
N GLY A 196 5.56 23.48 -7.09
CA GLY A 196 6.98 23.49 -6.73
C GLY A 196 7.52 22.15 -6.22
N PHE A 197 6.77 21.06 -6.39
CA PHE A 197 7.26 19.71 -6.11
C PHE A 197 8.57 19.42 -6.84
N LYS A 198 9.52 18.80 -6.14
CA LYS A 198 10.83 18.43 -6.69
C LYS A 198 10.88 16.92 -6.89
N MET A 199 11.21 16.50 -8.12
CA MET A 199 11.18 15.09 -8.51
C MET A 199 12.22 14.22 -7.77
N ASN A 200 13.28 14.82 -7.22
CA ASN A 200 14.24 14.10 -6.38
C ASN A 200 13.60 13.57 -5.07
N ALA A 201 12.44 14.09 -4.66
CA ALA A 201 11.68 13.55 -3.54
C ALA A 201 11.14 12.13 -3.78
N LEU A 202 11.24 11.60 -5.01
CA LEU A 202 10.89 10.22 -5.37
C LEU A 202 12.06 9.24 -5.25
N GLU A 203 13.24 9.71 -4.83
CA GLU A 203 14.43 8.88 -4.68
C GLU A 203 14.13 7.65 -3.80
N GLY A 204 14.57 6.48 -4.26
CA GLY A 204 14.34 5.20 -3.57
C GLY A 204 12.94 4.60 -3.72
N MET A 205 11.97 5.26 -4.35
CA MET A 205 10.61 4.73 -4.62
C MET A 205 10.57 3.75 -5.81
N ASN A 206 11.55 2.85 -5.89
CA ASN A 206 11.82 1.99 -7.05
C ASN A 206 10.76 0.90 -7.32
N ARG A 207 9.75 0.75 -6.46
CA ARG A 207 8.61 -0.16 -6.66
C ARG A 207 7.36 0.51 -7.20
N LEU A 208 7.39 1.83 -7.41
CA LEU A 208 6.24 2.55 -7.96
C LEU A 208 5.84 1.99 -9.33
N GLN A 209 4.57 1.69 -9.45
CA GLN A 209 3.90 1.23 -10.68
C GLN A 209 3.00 2.32 -11.25
N HIS A 210 2.43 3.16 -10.39
CA HIS A 210 1.54 4.25 -10.77
C HIS A 210 1.99 5.56 -10.17
N LEU A 211 2.28 6.55 -11.02
CA LEU A 211 2.64 7.89 -10.60
C LEU A 211 1.75 8.92 -11.29
N SER A 212 1.14 9.80 -10.49
CA SER A 212 0.41 10.96 -11.00
C SER A 212 0.87 12.21 -10.26
N ILE A 213 1.40 13.20 -10.98
CA ILE A 213 1.77 14.50 -10.40
C ILE A 213 1.32 15.61 -11.35
N ASN A 214 0.17 16.21 -11.08
CA ASN A 214 -0.45 17.17 -12.00
C ASN A 214 -0.33 18.60 -11.47
N GLY A 215 -0.28 19.58 -12.38
CA GLY A 215 -0.38 21.00 -12.01
C GLY A 215 0.77 21.51 -11.12
N SER A 216 1.92 20.83 -11.09
CA SER A 216 2.97 21.06 -10.09
C SER A 216 4.12 21.92 -10.61
N GLY A 217 4.08 22.31 -11.89
CA GLY A 217 5.12 23.13 -12.54
C GLY A 217 6.42 22.36 -12.77
N ILE A 218 6.36 21.03 -12.89
CA ILE A 218 7.53 20.19 -13.12
C ILE A 218 8.10 20.45 -14.52
N GLU A 219 9.42 20.64 -14.59
CA GLU A 219 10.17 20.81 -15.84
C GLU A 219 11.14 19.65 -16.04
N ASP A 220 11.91 19.32 -15.01
CA ASP A 220 12.87 18.22 -14.99
C ASP A 220 12.23 16.94 -14.43
N ILE A 221 12.21 15.89 -15.25
CA ILE A 221 11.73 14.55 -14.90
C ILE A 221 12.85 13.50 -14.87
N SER A 222 14.11 13.91 -14.83
CA SER A 222 15.28 13.01 -14.77
C SER A 222 15.16 11.91 -13.71
N PRO A 223 14.65 12.19 -12.48
CA PRO A 223 14.49 11.14 -11.46
C PRO A 223 13.53 10.00 -11.84
N ILE A 224 12.67 10.17 -12.85
CA ILE A 224 11.78 9.08 -13.31
C ILE A 224 12.57 7.93 -13.93
N ALA A 225 13.78 8.18 -14.45
CA ALA A 225 14.62 7.14 -15.07
C ALA A 225 14.89 5.94 -14.13
N GLU A 226 14.90 6.17 -12.82
CA GLU A 226 15.12 5.13 -11.79
C GLU A 226 13.85 4.30 -11.49
N LEU A 227 12.68 4.73 -11.96
CA LEU A 227 11.39 4.12 -11.65
C LEU A 227 11.03 3.02 -12.68
N GLY A 228 11.93 2.05 -12.84
CA GLY A 228 11.84 1.00 -13.87
C GLY A 228 10.63 0.05 -13.76
N TYR A 229 9.85 0.12 -12.69
CA TYR A 229 8.60 -0.63 -12.50
C TYR A 229 7.33 0.14 -12.91
N LEU A 230 7.44 1.39 -13.36
CA LEU A 230 6.29 2.20 -13.77
C LEU A 230 5.52 1.56 -14.92
N GLU A 231 4.22 1.40 -14.71
CA GLU A 231 3.25 0.95 -15.71
C GLU A 231 2.31 2.07 -16.14
N SER A 232 2.10 3.07 -15.28
CA SER A 232 1.27 4.24 -15.55
C SER A 232 1.92 5.52 -15.04
N LEU A 233 2.05 6.51 -15.93
CA LEU A 233 2.58 7.83 -15.61
C LEU A 233 1.64 8.93 -16.12
N THR A 234 1.25 9.84 -15.22
CA THR A 234 0.41 11.00 -15.51
C THR A 234 1.08 12.26 -14.98
N LEU A 235 1.43 13.20 -15.85
CA LEU A 235 2.08 14.47 -15.50
C LEU A 235 1.40 15.65 -16.21
N ILE A 236 0.08 15.72 -16.11
CA ILE A 236 -0.75 16.70 -16.81
C ILE A 236 -0.51 18.12 -16.25
N LYS A 237 -0.60 19.14 -17.10
CA LYS A 237 -0.48 20.56 -16.68
C LYS A 237 0.85 20.86 -15.98
N ASN A 238 1.95 20.40 -16.56
CA ASN A 238 3.29 20.74 -16.11
C ASN A 238 4.01 21.57 -17.18
N ARG A 239 5.34 21.61 -17.15
CA ARG A 239 6.18 22.40 -18.07
C ARG A 239 7.25 21.51 -18.73
N ILE A 240 6.95 20.22 -18.85
CA ILE A 240 7.87 19.20 -19.36
C ILE A 240 8.09 19.43 -20.86
N HIS A 241 9.33 19.30 -21.30
CA HIS A 241 9.73 19.42 -22.70
C HIS A 241 10.69 18.30 -23.12
N ASP A 242 11.54 17.83 -22.21
CA ASP A 242 12.44 16.69 -22.44
C ASP A 242 11.81 15.38 -21.94
N LEU A 243 11.74 14.39 -22.83
CA LEU A 243 11.22 13.05 -22.55
C LEU A 243 12.32 11.99 -22.45
N THR A 244 13.60 12.37 -22.60
CA THR A 244 14.75 11.46 -22.52
C THR A 244 14.73 10.54 -21.30
N PRO A 245 14.36 11.02 -20.09
CA PRO A 245 14.28 10.16 -18.90
C PRO A 245 13.28 9.00 -18.99
N LEU A 246 12.34 9.05 -19.94
CA LEU A 246 11.36 7.98 -20.13
C LEU A 246 11.86 6.83 -20.99
N ARG A 247 12.96 7.00 -21.74
CA ARG A 247 13.37 6.12 -22.85
C ARG A 247 13.42 4.63 -22.49
N ASP A 248 13.85 4.32 -21.28
CA ASP A 248 14.16 2.96 -20.85
C ASP A 248 13.05 2.35 -19.95
N LEU A 249 11.92 3.05 -19.76
CA LEU A 249 10.75 2.60 -18.99
C LEU A 249 9.89 1.58 -19.75
N SER A 250 10.50 0.46 -20.12
CA SER A 250 9.94 -0.59 -20.97
C SER A 250 8.63 -1.22 -20.47
N ARG A 251 8.26 -1.03 -19.20
CA ARG A 251 7.01 -1.51 -18.60
C ARG A 251 5.83 -0.54 -18.75
N LEU A 252 6.08 0.68 -19.21
CA LEU A 252 5.05 1.71 -19.29
C LEU A 252 3.96 1.33 -20.28
N ARG A 253 2.70 1.32 -19.81
CA ARG A 253 1.50 0.97 -20.59
C ARG A 253 0.62 2.20 -20.83
N HIS A 254 0.56 3.10 -19.84
CA HIS A 254 -0.26 4.29 -19.89
C HIS A 254 0.61 5.53 -19.65
N LEU A 255 0.61 6.46 -20.60
CA LEU A 255 1.34 7.71 -20.50
C LEU A 255 0.41 8.87 -20.82
N ASN A 256 0.25 9.78 -19.87
CA ASN A 256 -0.50 11.01 -20.05
C ASN A 256 0.36 12.23 -19.68
N LEU A 257 0.70 13.01 -20.71
CA LEU A 257 1.50 14.23 -20.63
C LEU A 257 0.76 15.43 -21.23
N ALA A 258 -0.58 15.40 -21.19
CA ALA A 258 -1.39 16.50 -21.71
C ALA A 258 -1.03 17.84 -21.05
N GLU A 259 -1.17 18.95 -21.78
CA GLU A 259 -0.89 20.30 -21.31
C GLU A 259 0.56 20.46 -20.77
N ASN A 260 1.53 20.20 -21.64
CA ASN A 260 2.97 20.39 -21.38
C ASN A 260 3.60 21.22 -22.51
N ARG A 261 4.94 21.16 -22.66
CA ARG A 261 5.73 21.89 -23.67
C ARG A 261 6.51 20.94 -24.58
N ILE A 262 5.95 19.77 -24.87
CA ILE A 262 6.63 18.70 -25.61
C ILE A 262 6.61 19.01 -27.10
N THR A 263 7.76 18.84 -27.76
CA THR A 263 7.94 18.99 -29.22
C THR A 263 8.46 17.72 -29.87
N ASP A 264 9.35 16.98 -29.19
CA ASP A 264 9.97 15.75 -29.69
C ASP A 264 9.47 14.51 -28.95
N LEU A 265 9.16 13.48 -29.74
CA LEU A 265 8.68 12.17 -29.27
C LEU A 265 9.72 11.06 -29.47
N SER A 266 10.94 11.40 -29.89
CA SER A 266 11.99 10.43 -30.19
C SER A 266 12.29 9.46 -29.05
N ALA A 267 12.26 9.94 -27.80
CA ALA A 267 12.48 9.14 -26.60
C ALA A 267 11.41 8.05 -26.39
N LEU A 268 10.21 8.19 -26.97
CA LEU A 268 9.11 7.24 -26.78
C LEU A 268 9.25 5.99 -27.66
N LYS A 269 10.15 5.96 -28.65
CA LYS A 269 10.30 4.85 -29.61
C LYS A 269 10.52 3.48 -28.94
N GLY A 270 11.19 3.46 -27.79
CA GLY A 270 11.50 2.24 -27.04
C GLY A 270 10.34 1.68 -26.21
N LEU A 271 9.26 2.45 -26.01
CA LEU A 271 8.15 2.11 -25.11
C LEU A 271 7.13 1.17 -25.75
N THR A 272 7.60 0.04 -26.25
CA THR A 272 6.82 -0.91 -27.05
C THR A 272 5.65 -1.54 -26.29
N CYS A 273 5.62 -1.48 -24.95
CA CYS A 273 4.48 -1.91 -24.12
C CYS A 273 3.35 -0.88 -24.03
N LEU A 274 3.53 0.34 -24.56
CA LEU A 274 2.56 1.42 -24.43
C LEU A 274 1.27 1.09 -25.17
N THR A 275 0.15 1.16 -24.46
CA THR A 275 -1.21 0.89 -24.97
C THR A 275 -2.04 2.16 -25.04
N ALA A 276 -1.76 3.17 -24.22
CA ALA A 276 -2.44 4.46 -24.27
C ALA A 276 -1.43 5.61 -24.13
N LEU A 277 -1.48 6.56 -25.08
CA LEU A 277 -0.69 7.78 -25.07
C LEU A 277 -1.60 8.99 -25.21
N ARG A 278 -1.59 9.87 -24.22
CA ARG A 278 -2.26 11.18 -24.28
C ARG A 278 -1.23 12.28 -24.18
N ILE A 279 -1.11 13.08 -25.23
CA ILE A 279 -0.15 14.19 -25.35
C ILE A 279 -0.86 15.44 -25.89
N SER A 280 -2.16 15.56 -25.64
CA SER A 280 -2.95 16.70 -26.07
C SER A 280 -2.42 18.02 -25.51
N LEU A 281 -2.69 19.12 -26.23
CA LEU A 281 -2.28 20.48 -25.85
C LEU A 281 -0.76 20.57 -25.57
N ASN A 282 0.04 20.09 -26.52
CA ASN A 282 1.50 20.23 -26.57
C ASN A 282 1.91 20.95 -27.87
N GLN A 283 3.19 20.86 -28.25
CA GLN A 283 3.76 21.50 -29.45
C GLN A 283 4.33 20.46 -30.44
N VAL A 284 3.74 19.26 -30.47
CA VAL A 284 4.18 18.17 -31.34
C VAL A 284 3.72 18.40 -32.77
N SER A 285 4.66 18.56 -33.69
CA SER A 285 4.37 18.60 -35.14
C SER A 285 4.66 17.28 -35.85
N ASN A 286 5.61 16.50 -35.32
CA ASN A 286 6.10 15.26 -35.95
C ASN A 286 5.76 14.01 -35.12
N PRO A 287 4.66 13.31 -35.43
CA PRO A 287 4.28 12.07 -34.74
C PRO A 287 5.02 10.81 -35.25
N LEU A 288 5.92 10.91 -36.24
CA LEU A 288 6.60 9.74 -36.83
C LEU A 288 7.30 8.82 -35.82
N PRO A 289 7.92 9.31 -34.73
CA PRO A 289 8.49 8.42 -33.70
C PRO A 289 7.50 7.40 -33.12
N LEU A 290 6.19 7.67 -33.17
CA LEU A 290 5.17 6.78 -32.63
C LEU A 290 4.91 5.54 -33.50
N MET A 291 5.32 5.53 -34.77
CA MET A 291 4.95 4.45 -35.72
C MET A 291 5.43 3.04 -35.33
N VAL A 292 6.40 2.95 -34.42
CA VAL A 292 6.96 1.70 -33.90
C VAL A 292 6.17 1.13 -32.73
N LEU A 293 5.23 1.89 -32.15
CA LEU A 293 4.44 1.50 -30.99
C LEU A 293 3.28 0.60 -31.39
N SER A 294 3.59 -0.64 -31.77
CA SER A 294 2.62 -1.59 -32.33
C SER A 294 1.51 -2.02 -31.36
N ASN A 295 1.65 -1.76 -30.06
CA ASN A 295 0.65 -2.05 -29.03
C ASN A 295 -0.28 -0.87 -28.71
N LEU A 296 -0.04 0.30 -29.31
CA LEU A 296 -0.81 1.50 -29.03
C LEU A 296 -2.25 1.33 -29.50
N ASN A 297 -3.18 1.47 -28.56
CA ASN A 297 -4.62 1.31 -28.74
C ASN A 297 -5.31 2.68 -28.76
N GLU A 298 -4.93 3.55 -27.82
CA GLU A 298 -5.47 4.90 -27.70
C GLU A 298 -4.37 5.93 -27.90
N LEU A 299 -4.59 6.88 -28.81
CA LEU A 299 -3.71 8.01 -29.05
C LEU A 299 -4.50 9.32 -29.07
N ASP A 300 -4.15 10.24 -28.18
CA ASP A 300 -4.67 11.61 -28.17
C ASP A 300 -3.57 12.61 -28.54
N LEU A 301 -3.71 13.20 -29.72
CA LEU A 301 -2.87 14.25 -30.29
C LEU A 301 -3.58 15.61 -30.34
N SER A 302 -4.78 15.72 -29.76
CA SER A 302 -5.60 16.92 -29.90
C SER A 302 -4.88 18.19 -29.44
N GLY A 303 -5.13 19.32 -30.11
CA GLY A 303 -4.49 20.59 -29.78
C GLY A 303 -2.97 20.65 -30.01
N ASN A 304 -2.43 19.77 -30.86
CA ASN A 304 -1.04 19.84 -31.33
C ASN A 304 -0.96 20.30 -32.81
N PRO A 305 0.15 20.89 -33.26
CA PRO A 305 0.37 21.28 -34.65
C PRO A 305 0.69 20.09 -35.59
N VAL A 306 0.01 18.95 -35.41
CA VAL A 306 0.19 17.75 -36.25
C VAL A 306 -0.48 17.94 -37.60
N ASN A 307 0.26 17.69 -38.67
CA ASN A 307 -0.19 17.90 -40.05
C ASN A 307 -0.05 16.66 -40.94
N ASP A 308 0.26 15.48 -40.41
CA ASP A 308 0.36 14.23 -41.18
C ASP A 308 -0.17 13.06 -40.36
N LEU A 309 -1.10 12.29 -40.96
CA LEU A 309 -1.71 11.10 -40.37
C LEU A 309 -1.17 9.77 -40.93
N LYS A 310 -0.23 9.80 -41.89
CA LYS A 310 0.29 8.58 -42.53
C LYS A 310 0.88 7.59 -41.53
N PHE A 311 1.45 8.08 -40.43
CA PHE A 311 1.98 7.25 -39.34
C PHE A 311 0.91 6.33 -38.73
N ALA A 312 -0.34 6.78 -38.64
CA ALA A 312 -1.41 6.06 -37.96
C ALA A 312 -1.75 4.72 -38.64
N SER A 313 -1.57 4.63 -39.97
CA SER A 313 -1.73 3.38 -40.73
C SER A 313 -0.77 2.27 -40.31
N ARG A 314 0.36 2.61 -39.67
CA ARG A 314 1.34 1.64 -39.15
C ARG A 314 0.96 1.10 -37.77
N LEU A 315 0.07 1.78 -37.05
CA LEU A 315 -0.37 1.43 -35.71
C LEU A 315 -1.49 0.38 -35.76
N LYS A 316 -1.11 -0.89 -35.99
CA LYS A 316 -2.04 -2.00 -36.26
C LYS A 316 -3.06 -2.28 -35.15
N ARG A 317 -2.80 -1.85 -33.92
CA ARG A 317 -3.69 -2.04 -32.76
C ARG A 317 -4.42 -0.76 -32.34
N LEU A 318 -4.29 0.33 -33.09
CA LEU A 318 -4.93 1.59 -32.77
C LEU A 318 -6.44 1.47 -32.98
N HIS A 319 -7.22 1.69 -31.92
CA HIS A 319 -8.68 1.72 -32.01
C HIS A 319 -9.22 3.15 -31.92
N GLN A 320 -8.51 4.04 -31.24
CA GLN A 320 -8.95 5.43 -31.07
C GLN A 320 -7.81 6.40 -31.34
N LEU A 321 -8.11 7.39 -32.19
CA LEU A 321 -7.22 8.50 -32.52
C LEU A 321 -7.97 9.82 -32.34
N ASP A 322 -7.54 10.66 -31.41
CA ASP A 322 -8.06 12.01 -31.25
C ASP A 322 -7.11 13.03 -31.89
N ILE A 323 -7.64 13.79 -32.85
CA ILE A 323 -6.92 14.81 -33.61
C ILE A 323 -7.70 16.13 -33.65
N ARG A 324 -8.62 16.35 -32.69
CA ARG A 324 -9.34 17.62 -32.56
C ARG A 324 -8.36 18.78 -32.44
N HIS A 325 -8.71 19.91 -33.04
CA HIS A 325 -7.86 21.11 -33.04
C HIS A 325 -6.42 20.87 -33.54
N THR A 326 -6.24 19.99 -34.54
CA THR A 326 -4.97 19.80 -35.26
C THR A 326 -5.14 20.18 -36.73
N PRO A 327 -4.09 20.65 -37.43
CA PRO A 327 -4.12 20.84 -38.88
C PRO A 327 -4.52 19.57 -39.66
N ALA A 328 -4.14 18.40 -39.15
CA ALA A 328 -4.46 17.10 -39.72
C ALA A 328 -5.98 16.80 -39.77
N ALA A 329 -6.80 17.48 -38.96
CA ALA A 329 -8.25 17.33 -38.99
C ALA A 329 -8.88 17.72 -40.36
N GLY A 330 -8.17 18.50 -41.19
CA GLY A 330 -8.57 18.83 -42.56
C GLY A 330 -8.31 17.72 -43.59
N GLN A 331 -7.60 16.64 -43.24
CA GLN A 331 -7.24 15.55 -44.17
C GLN A 331 -8.36 14.52 -44.29
N VAL A 332 -9.49 14.93 -44.86
CA VAL A 332 -10.72 14.12 -44.93
C VAL A 332 -10.47 12.75 -45.56
N GLU A 333 -9.71 12.66 -46.65
CA GLU A 333 -9.46 11.39 -47.34
C GLU A 333 -8.68 10.40 -46.47
N GLU A 334 -7.59 10.84 -45.84
CA GLU A 334 -6.79 10.05 -44.90
C GLU A 334 -7.60 9.63 -43.67
N ILE A 335 -8.43 10.53 -43.12
CA ILE A 335 -9.32 10.22 -41.99
C ILE A 335 -10.29 9.10 -42.37
N GLU A 336 -10.93 9.18 -43.55
CA GLU A 336 -11.84 8.15 -44.03
C GLU A 336 -11.12 6.81 -44.30
N LYS A 337 -9.87 6.84 -44.80
CA LYS A 337 -9.04 5.63 -44.90
C LYS A 337 -8.80 4.98 -43.53
N LEU A 338 -8.48 5.76 -42.50
CA LEU A 338 -8.29 5.26 -41.14
C LEU A 338 -9.58 4.69 -40.54
N ARG A 339 -10.72 5.35 -40.76
CA ARG A 339 -12.05 4.87 -40.33
C ARG A 339 -12.43 3.54 -40.97
N ARG A 340 -12.20 3.37 -42.28
CA ARG A 340 -12.40 2.09 -42.99
C ARG A 340 -11.54 0.96 -42.44
N ASN A 341 -10.36 1.30 -41.88
CA ASN A 341 -9.49 0.35 -41.19
C ASN A 341 -9.90 0.09 -39.73
N GLY A 342 -11.07 0.57 -39.28
CA GLY A 342 -11.61 0.32 -37.95
C GLY A 342 -11.14 1.29 -36.86
N ILE A 343 -10.40 2.35 -37.22
CA ILE A 343 -9.93 3.35 -36.25
C ILE A 343 -11.04 4.37 -36.00
N ARG A 344 -11.46 4.53 -34.74
CA ARG A 344 -12.31 5.62 -34.30
C ARG A 344 -11.51 6.93 -34.29
N VAL A 345 -11.60 7.68 -35.39
CA VAL A 345 -10.98 9.01 -35.51
C VAL A 345 -11.94 10.08 -35.00
N ILE A 346 -11.57 10.71 -33.88
CA ILE A 346 -12.30 11.81 -33.26
C ILE A 346 -11.85 13.11 -33.93
N THR A 347 -12.79 13.72 -34.63
CA THR A 347 -12.64 15.00 -35.34
C THR A 347 -13.83 15.86 -34.92
N GLY A 348 -13.58 17.10 -34.49
CA GLY A 348 -14.62 17.97 -33.97
C GLY A 348 -14.09 19.37 -33.70
N PRO A 349 -15.00 20.36 -33.65
CA PRO A 349 -14.66 21.75 -33.34
C PRO A 349 -14.16 21.94 -31.93
#